data_AF-A0A7K5SHH8-F1
#
_entry.id   AF-A0A7K5SHH8-F1
#
_cell.length_a   1.000
_cell.length_b   1.000
_cell.length_c   1.000
_cell.angle_alpha   90.00
_cell.angle_beta   90.00
_cell.angle_gamma   90.00
#
_symmetry.space_group_name_H-M   'P 1'
#
loop_
_entity.id
_entity.type
_entity.pdbx_description
1 polymer ?
#
loop_
_entity_poly.entity_id
_entity_poly.type
_entity_poly.pdbx_seq_one_letter_code
_entity_poly.pdbx_strand_id
1 'polypeptide(L)'
;MAAALRAALCVAGAALSVYALHVEHQAARDPSYRAACDLGPAVSCTRVFSSRWGRGLGLVEPVLGGDSALNVPNGAIGLLFYLLQGLLG
;
A
#
# COMPACT_ATOMS: atom_id res chain seq x y z
N MET A 1 -2.42 -27.26 8.51
CA MET A 1 -1.18 -26.43 8.47
C MET A 1 -1.24 -25.37 7.37
N ALA A 2 -1.56 -25.73 6.11
CA ALA A 2 -1.63 -24.77 5.01
C ALA A 2 -2.63 -23.61 5.20
N ALA A 3 -3.85 -23.89 5.69
CA ALA A 3 -4.86 -22.85 5.92
C ALA A 3 -4.45 -21.81 6.99
N ALA A 4 -3.87 -22.27 8.10
CA ALA A 4 -3.40 -21.39 9.16
C ALA A 4 -2.23 -20.50 8.71
N LEU A 5 -1.30 -21.07 7.93
CA LEU A 5 -0.19 -20.31 7.34
C LEU A 5 -0.73 -19.25 6.37
N ARG A 6 -1.66 -19.61 5.48
CA ARG A 6 -2.29 -18.65 4.57
C ARG A 6 -2.99 -17.54 5.34
N ALA A 7 -3.78 -17.87 6.36
CA ALA A 7 -4.46 -16.88 7.17
C ALA A 7 -3.47 -15.91 7.83
N ALA A 8 -2.38 -16.40 8.40
CA ALA A 8 -1.34 -15.57 9.00
C ALA A 8 -0.68 -14.63 7.97
N LEU A 9 -0.34 -15.14 6.79
CA LEU A 9 0.24 -14.34 5.70
C LEU A 9 -0.73 -13.27 5.19
N CYS A 10 -2.02 -13.60 5.04
CA CYS A 10 -3.04 -12.64 4.60
C CYS A 10 -3.29 -11.56 5.64
N VAL A 11 -3.34 -11.92 6.93
CA VAL A 11 -3.47 -10.95 8.02
C VAL A 11 -2.27 -10.01 8.06
N ALA A 12 -1.04 -10.54 7.99
CA ALA A 12 0.17 -9.72 7.96
C ALA A 12 0.20 -8.79 6.74
N GLY A 13 -0.13 -9.32 5.55
CA GLY A 13 -0.20 -8.54 4.32
C GLY A 13 -1.25 -7.44 4.35
N ALA A 14 -2.45 -7.73 4.86
CA ALA A 14 -3.52 -6.75 5.04
C ALA A 14 -3.11 -5.65 6.03
N ALA A 15 -2.48 -6.02 7.16
CA ALA A 15 -1.99 -5.05 8.15
C ALA A 15 -0.93 -4.11 7.56
N LEU A 16 0.04 -4.65 6.81
CA LEU A 16 1.05 -3.85 6.12
C LEU A 16 0.43 -2.95 5.03
N SER A 17 -0.60 -3.43 4.33
CA SER A 17 -1.31 -2.66 3.31
C SER A 17 -2.09 -1.49 3.93
N VAL A 18 -2.76 -1.71 5.06
CA VAL A 18 -3.40 -0.65 5.86
C VAL A 18 -2.36 0.35 6.36
N TYR A 19 -1.20 -0.12 6.80
CA TYR A 19 -0.13 0.76 7.25
C TYR A 19 0.45 1.61 6.10
N ALA A 20 0.62 1.05 4.91
CA ALA A 20 1.03 1.80 3.73
C ALA A 20 0.02 2.91 3.38
N LEU A 21 -1.29 2.60 3.43
CA LEU A 21 -2.36 3.59 3.25
C LEU A 21 -2.30 4.69 4.31
N HIS A 22 -2.05 4.31 5.56
CA HIS A 22 -1.89 5.28 6.65
C HIS A 22 -0.70 6.21 6.40
N VAL A 23 0.47 5.67 6.03
CA VAL A 23 1.67 6.47 5.74
C VAL A 23 1.44 7.43 4.59
N GLU A 24 0.85 6.97 3.48
CA GLU A 24 0.53 7.85 2.34
C GLU A 24 -0.42 8.98 2.76
N HIS A 25 -1.45 8.66 3.53
CA HIS A 25 -2.42 9.63 4.03
C HIS A 25 -1.82 10.68 4.96
N GLN A 26 -0.93 10.26 5.87
CA GLN A 26 -0.24 11.16 6.79
C GLN A 26 0.79 12.02 6.05
N ALA A 27 1.58 11.42 5.16
CA ALA A 27 2.56 12.15 4.35
C ALA A 27 1.93 13.19 3.41
N ALA A 28 0.71 12.93 2.92
CA ALA A 28 -0.06 13.90 2.15
C ALA A 28 -0.59 15.06 3.00
N ARG A 29 -0.82 14.84 4.31
CA ARG A 29 -1.33 15.85 5.25
C ARG A 29 -0.22 16.69 5.87
N ASP A 30 0.90 16.07 6.21
CA ASP A 30 2.02 16.68 6.91
C ASP A 30 3.35 16.31 6.23
N PRO A 31 3.99 17.26 5.52
CA PRO A 31 5.29 17.04 4.89
C PRO A 31 6.44 16.72 5.86
N SER A 32 6.27 16.99 7.16
CA SER A 32 7.24 16.66 8.21
C SER A 32 7.01 15.28 8.84
N TYR A 33 5.95 14.58 8.44
CA TYR A 33 5.65 13.24 8.92
C TYR A 33 6.78 12.26 8.61
N ARG A 34 7.11 11.42 9.59
CA ARG A 34 8.09 10.35 9.47
C ARG A 34 7.48 9.02 9.87
N ALA A 35 7.42 8.08 8.93
CA ALA A 35 6.86 6.76 9.17
C ALA A 35 7.83 5.89 9.99
N ALA A 36 7.29 4.92 10.73
CA ALA A 36 8.12 3.93 11.44
C ALA A 36 8.94 3.03 10.49
N CYS A 37 8.55 2.93 9.21
CA CYS A 37 9.31 2.20 8.19
C CYS A 37 10.36 3.06 7.48
N ASP A 38 10.57 4.31 7.90
CA ASP A 38 11.69 5.16 7.46
C ASP A 38 12.94 4.88 8.31
N LEU A 39 13.66 3.81 7.95
CA LEU A 39 14.79 3.27 8.70
C LEU A 39 16.10 4.07 8.54
N GLY A 40 16.17 4.94 7.53
CA GLY A 40 17.33 5.80 7.31
C GLY A 40 17.22 6.65 6.06
N PRO A 41 18.24 7.46 5.74
CA PRO A 41 18.18 8.37 4.58
C PRO A 41 17.98 7.66 3.25
N ALA A 42 18.55 6.47 3.08
CA ALA A 42 18.42 5.65 1.89
C ALA A 42 17.18 4.72 1.90
N VAL A 43 16.61 4.44 3.09
CA VAL A 43 15.49 3.50 3.27
C VAL A 43 14.29 4.27 3.82
N SER A 44 13.45 4.76 2.91
CA SER A 44 12.22 5.49 3.26
C SER A 44 11.01 4.93 2.52
N CYS A 45 10.10 4.33 3.28
CA CYS A 45 8.80 3.90 2.76
C CYS A 45 7.92 5.10 2.41
N THR A 46 8.01 6.20 3.16
CA THR A 46 7.27 7.44 2.88
C THR A 46 7.61 7.96 1.49
N ARG A 47 8.90 8.01 1.13
CA ARG A 47 9.34 8.41 -0.21
C ARG A 47 8.84 7.47 -1.30
N VAL A 48 8.77 6.17 -1.02
CA VAL A 48 8.28 5.17 -1.97
C VAL A 48 6.78 5.30 -2.19
N PHE A 49 5.98 5.36 -1.11
CA PHE A 49 4.52 5.43 -1.19
C PHE A 49 4.03 6.76 -1.77
N SER A 50 4.70 7.87 -1.50
CA SER A 50 4.37 9.17 -2.10
C SER A 50 4.91 9.36 -3.52
N SER A 51 5.63 8.39 -4.08
CA SER A 51 6.11 8.46 -5.47
C SER A 51 4.98 8.18 -6.46
N ARG A 52 5.18 8.56 -7.73
CA ARG A 52 4.23 8.21 -8.81
C ARG A 52 3.96 6.70 -8.94
N TRP A 53 4.89 5.86 -8.48
CA TRP A 53 4.76 4.40 -8.52
C TRP A 53 3.95 3.86 -7.35
N GLY A 54 3.74 4.65 -6.29
CA GLY A 54 2.96 4.29 -5.10
C GLY A 54 1.45 4.30 -5.34
N ARG A 55 0.99 4.88 -6.45
CA ARG A 55 -0.42 4.98 -6.84
C ARG A 55 -0.64 4.37 -8.22
N GLY A 56 -1.68 3.56 -8.37
CA GLY A 56 -2.04 2.94 -9.65
C GLY A 56 -0.89 2.15 -10.29
N LEU A 57 0.04 1.63 -9.48
CA LEU A 57 1.30 1.01 -9.89
C LEU A 57 2.17 1.89 -10.81
N GLY A 58 1.90 3.20 -10.89
CA GLY A 58 2.47 4.11 -11.90
C GLY A 58 2.08 3.81 -13.34
N LEU A 59 1.10 2.92 -13.56
CA LEU A 59 0.66 2.45 -14.87
C LEU A 59 -0.77 2.90 -15.21
N VAL A 60 -1.62 3.06 -14.19
CA VAL A 60 -3.02 3.44 -14.40
C VAL A 60 -3.14 4.87 -14.92
N GLU A 61 -2.41 5.81 -14.34
CA GLU A 61 -2.48 7.23 -14.72
C GLU A 61 -2.15 7.47 -16.21
N PRO A 62 -1.07 6.90 -16.80
CA PRO A 62 -0.79 7.03 -18.23
C PRO A 62 -1.86 6.45 -19.17
N VAL A 63 -2.65 5.47 -18.72
CA VAL A 63 -3.60 4.72 -19.58
C VAL A 63 -5.03 5.23 -19.40
N LEU A 64 -5.43 5.52 -18.17
CA LEU A 64 -6.81 5.85 -17.78
C LEU A 64 -6.95 7.27 -17.22
N GLY A 65 -5.85 8.01 -17.04
CA GLY A 65 -5.82 9.35 -16.48
C GLY A 65 -5.68 9.39 -14.95
N GLY A 66 -5.18 10.52 -14.44
CA GLY A 66 -4.93 10.74 -13.00
C GLY A 66 -6.20 10.68 -12.15
N ASP A 67 -7.31 11.18 -12.68
CA ASP A 67 -8.63 11.23 -12.01
C ASP A 67 -9.42 9.91 -12.11
N SER A 68 -8.85 8.88 -12.74
CA SER A 68 -9.48 7.57 -12.84
C SER A 68 -9.78 7.00 -11.46
N ALA A 69 -10.98 6.46 -11.27
CA ALA A 69 -11.36 5.75 -10.06
C ALA A 69 -10.50 4.49 -9.79
N LEU A 70 -9.77 4.00 -10.81
CA LEU A 70 -8.82 2.90 -10.68
C LEU A 70 -7.41 3.37 -10.29
N ASN A 71 -7.12 4.68 -10.36
CA ASN A 71 -5.85 5.24 -9.95
C ASN A 71 -5.83 5.42 -8.41
N VAL A 72 -5.83 4.30 -7.70
CA VAL A 72 -5.86 4.23 -6.23
C VAL A 72 -4.47 3.96 -5.66
N PRO A 73 -4.23 4.26 -4.38
CA PRO A 73 -3.02 3.83 -3.67
C PRO A 73 -2.72 2.34 -3.82
N ASN A 74 -1.46 1.96 -3.98
CA ASN A 74 -1.08 0.54 -4.06
C ASN A 74 -1.41 -0.21 -2.76
N GLY A 75 -1.40 0.47 -1.62
CA GLY A 75 -1.88 -0.10 -0.35
C GLY A 75 -3.35 -0.54 -0.41
N ALA A 76 -4.21 0.17 -1.16
CA ALA A 76 -5.61 -0.24 -1.34
C ALA A 76 -5.72 -1.50 -2.21
N ILE A 77 -4.91 -1.59 -3.27
CA ILE A 77 -4.81 -2.76 -4.14
C ILE A 77 -4.35 -3.98 -3.31
N GLY A 78 -3.31 -3.82 -2.51
CA GLY A 78 -2.78 -4.86 -1.63
C GLY A 78 -3.80 -5.30 -0.59
N LEU A 79 -4.50 -4.36 0.04
CA LEU A 79 -5.55 -4.68 1.02
C LEU A 79 -6.65 -5.52 0.39
N LEU A 80 -7.16 -5.14 -0.78
CA LEU A 80 -8.16 -5.92 -1.51
C LEU A 80 -7.64 -7.33 -1.83
N PHE A 81 -6.40 -7.45 -2.32
CA PHE A 81 -5.78 -8.74 -2.61
C PHE A 81 -5.74 -9.67 -1.40
N TYR A 82 -5.23 -9.20 -0.26
CA TYR A 82 -5.11 -10.04 0.94
C TYR A 82 -6.46 -10.41 1.56
N LEU A 83 -7.47 -9.53 1.45
CA LEU A 83 -8.83 -9.85 1.86
C LEU A 83 -9.43 -10.97 0.99
N LEU A 84 -9.33 -10.83 -0.33
CA LEU A 84 -9.83 -11.85 -1.26
C LEU A 84 -9.10 -13.19 -1.08
N GLN A 85 -7.78 -13.17 -0.94
CA GLN A 85 -7.00 -14.39 -0.73
C GLN A 85 -7.30 -15.06 0.62
N GLY A 86 -7.56 -14.27 1.67
CA GLY A 86 -7.96 -14.78 2.97
C GLY A 86 -9.33 -15.44 2.96
N LEU A 87 -10.27 -14.88 2.18
CA LEU A 87 -11.65 -15.35 2.07
C LEU A 87 -11.81 -16.54 1.10
N LEU A 88 -11.08 -16.55 -0.02
CA LEU A 88 -11.29 -17.49 -1.13
C LEU A 88 -10.28 -18.64 -1.16
N GLY A 89 -9.10 -18.48 -0.57
CA GLY A 89 -8.10 -19.54 -0.49
C GLY A 89 -8.62 -20.69 0.37
#